data_AF-A0A2S6S6S2-F1
#
_entry.id   AF-A0A2S6S6S2-F1
#
_cell.length_a   1.000
_cell.length_b   1.000
_cell.length_c   1.000
_cell.angle_alpha   90.00
_cell.angle_beta   90.00
_cell.angle_gamma   90.00
#
_symmetry.space_group_name_H-M   'P 1'
#
loop_
_entity.id
_entity.type
_entity.pdbx_description
1 polymer ?
#
loop_
_entity_poly.entity_id
_entity_poly.type
_entity_poly.pdbx_seq_one_letter_code
_entity_poly.pdbx_strand_id
1 'polypeptide(L)'
;MKIKEYRKTIKYLSTPYTKQIGGKHYLKYKIQPSEFVVDNKLLYPEGNIIKYILRHPYKGGKEDLEKAKHFIDMIIERDYK
;
A
#
# COMPACT_ATOMS: atom_id res chain seq x y z
N MET A 1 -26.86 10.43 -9.99
CA MET A 1 -26.18 10.48 -11.32
C MET A 1 -24.83 11.22 -11.27
N LYS A 2 -24.71 12.39 -10.61
CA LYS A 2 -23.48 13.22 -10.57
C LYS A 2 -22.25 12.61 -9.86
N ILE A 3 -22.41 11.79 -8.82
CA ILE A 3 -21.27 11.24 -8.05
C ILE A 3 -20.45 10.23 -8.88
N LYS A 4 -21.09 9.45 -9.76
CA LYS A 4 -20.41 8.48 -10.62
C LYS A 4 -19.60 9.16 -11.73
N GLU A 5 -20.07 10.29 -12.26
CA GLU A 5 -19.33 11.12 -13.22
C GLU A 5 -18.19 11.90 -12.56
N TYR A 6 -18.38 12.42 -11.35
CA TYR A 6 -17.32 13.07 -10.56
C TYR A 6 -16.16 12.10 -10.25
N ARG A 7 -16.49 10.85 -9.90
CA ARG A 7 -15.48 9.78 -9.72
C ARG A 7 -14.79 9.41 -11.03
N LYS A 8 -15.44 9.55 -12.19
CA LYS A 8 -14.82 9.34 -13.51
C LYS A 8 -13.87 10.47 -13.91
N THR A 9 -14.14 11.70 -13.52
CA THR A 9 -13.29 12.87 -13.83
C THR A 9 -12.03 12.92 -12.96
N ILE A 10 -12.09 12.52 -11.69
CA ILE A 10 -10.90 12.36 -10.82
C ILE A 10 -9.91 11.30 -11.36
N LYS A 11 -10.42 10.27 -12.05
CA LYS A 11 -9.59 9.23 -12.68
C LYS A 11 -8.57 9.79 -13.70
N TYR A 12 -8.79 11.01 -14.21
CA TYR A 12 -7.95 11.68 -15.21
C TYR A 12 -6.96 12.72 -14.64
N LEU A 13 -7.02 13.03 -13.35
CA LEU A 13 -5.98 13.84 -12.69
C LEU A 13 -4.80 12.94 -12.33
N SER A 14 -3.62 13.22 -12.89
CA SER A 14 -2.37 12.54 -12.55
C SER A 14 -2.01 12.85 -11.10
N THR A 15 -2.36 11.94 -10.19
CA THR A 15 -1.98 12.00 -8.78
C THR A 15 -0.86 10.99 -8.49
N PRO A 16 -0.14 11.13 -7.36
CA PRO A 16 0.75 10.07 -6.89
C PRO A 16 0.05 8.71 -6.72
N TYR A 17 -1.26 8.69 -6.51
CA TYR A 17 -2.07 7.47 -6.36
C TYR A 17 -2.57 6.87 -7.69
N THR A 18 -2.38 7.56 -8.81
CA THR A 18 -2.64 7.01 -10.16
C THR A 18 -1.35 6.72 -10.94
N LYS A 19 -0.19 6.97 -10.32
CA LYS A 19 1.15 6.76 -10.90
C LYS A 19 1.97 5.84 -10.01
N GLN A 20 2.84 5.03 -10.59
CA GLN A 20 3.89 4.31 -9.86
C GLN A 20 5.24 4.59 -10.55
N ILE A 21 6.24 5.00 -9.78
CA ILE A 21 7.61 5.15 -10.29
C ILE A 21 8.31 3.79 -10.19
N GLY A 22 8.58 3.17 -11.35
CA GLY A 22 9.23 1.87 -11.44
C GLY A 22 8.30 0.68 -11.17
N GLY A 23 8.08 -0.15 -12.19
CA GLY A 23 7.18 -1.31 -12.12
C GLY A 23 5.69 -0.93 -12.09
N LYS A 24 4.83 -1.93 -11.87
CA LYS A 24 3.35 -1.79 -11.89
C LYS A 24 2.63 -2.62 -10.81
N HIS A 25 3.31 -2.90 -9.71
CA HIS A 25 2.82 -3.86 -8.71
C HIS A 25 1.73 -3.31 -7.78
N TYR A 26 1.56 -2.00 -7.67
CA TYR A 26 0.48 -1.39 -6.87
C TYR A 26 -0.69 -0.87 -7.71
N LEU A 27 -0.44 -0.47 -8.96
CA LEU A 27 -1.48 0.04 -9.89
C LEU A 27 -2.58 -0.97 -10.26
N LYS A 28 -2.38 -2.24 -9.92
CA LYS A 28 -3.34 -3.33 -10.19
C LYS A 28 -4.48 -3.37 -9.17
N TYR A 29 -4.30 -2.74 -8.01
CA TYR A 29 -5.29 -2.74 -6.93
C TYR A 29 -6.28 -1.59 -7.11
N LYS A 30 -7.51 -1.78 -6.60
CA LYS A 30 -8.56 -0.75 -6.64
C LYS A 30 -8.18 0.50 -5.85
N ILE A 31 -7.38 0.32 -4.80
CA ILE A 31 -6.84 1.35 -3.91
C ILE A 31 -5.33 1.07 -3.80
N GLN A 32 -4.49 2.09 -3.89
CA GLN A 32 -3.05 1.87 -3.69
C GLN A 32 -2.76 1.59 -2.20
N PRO A 33 -1.77 0.74 -1.86
CA PRO A 33 -1.44 0.44 -0.47
C PRO A 33 -1.12 1.70 0.36
N SER A 34 -0.43 2.68 -0.24
CA SER A 34 -0.11 3.95 0.40
C SER A 34 -1.36 4.80 0.70
N GLU A 35 -2.36 4.78 -0.19
CA GLU A 35 -3.64 5.47 0.02
C GLU A 35 -4.37 4.87 1.24
N PHE A 36 -4.50 3.55 1.29
CA PHE A 36 -5.10 2.86 2.43
C PHE A 36 -4.39 3.15 3.76
N VAL A 37 -3.05 3.15 3.76
CA VAL A 37 -2.23 3.41 4.96
C VAL A 37 -2.41 4.84 5.47
N VAL A 38 -2.39 5.83 4.56
CA VAL A 38 -2.51 7.25 4.91
C VAL A 38 -3.93 7.56 5.41
N ASP A 39 -4.96 7.10 4.70
CA ASP A 39 -6.35 7.39 5.05
C ASP A 39 -6.74 6.81 6.42
N ASN A 40 -6.19 5.65 6.77
CA ASN A 40 -6.41 5.00 8.07
C ASN A 40 -5.40 5.42 9.15
N LYS A 41 -4.48 6.34 8.84
CA LYS A 41 -3.45 6.84 9.78
C LYS A 41 -2.65 5.71 10.44
N LEU A 42 -2.33 4.67 9.67
CA LEU A 42 -1.55 3.54 10.19
C LEU A 42 -0.09 3.98 10.44
N LEU A 43 0.52 3.39 11.46
CA LEU A 43 1.92 3.64 11.77
C LEU A 43 2.83 2.97 10.73
N TYR A 44 4.09 3.40 10.73
CA TYR A 44 5.06 3.01 9.70
C TYR A 44 5.25 1.48 9.57
N PRO A 45 5.33 0.69 10.66
CA PRO A 45 5.44 -0.77 10.55
C PRO A 45 4.27 -1.42 9.81
N GLU A 46 3.05 -1.07 10.17
CA GLU A 46 1.80 -1.56 9.60
C GLU A 46 1.72 -1.25 8.10
N GLY A 47 2.11 -0.02 7.72
CA GLY A 47 2.17 0.37 6.31
C GLY A 47 3.19 -0.44 5.50
N ASN A 48 4.33 -0.78 6.09
CA ASN A 48 5.32 -1.64 5.43
C ASN A 48 4.83 -3.08 5.28
N ILE A 49 4.12 -3.64 6.26
CA ILE A 49 3.53 -4.97 6.17
C ILE A 49 2.57 -5.04 4.98
N ILE A 50 1.61 -4.13 4.89
CA ILE A 50 0.64 -4.08 3.78
C ILE A 50 1.37 -3.97 2.44
N LYS A 51 2.36 -3.08 2.36
CA LYS A 51 3.20 -2.88 1.17
C LYS A 51 3.86 -4.18 0.71
N TYR A 52 4.53 -4.90 1.60
CA TYR A 52 5.27 -6.12 1.25
C TYR A 52 4.35 -7.31 0.96
N ILE A 53 3.27 -7.48 1.73
CA ILE A 53 2.28 -8.54 1.50
C ILE A 53 1.65 -8.40 0.11
N LEU A 54 1.36 -7.19 -0.35
CA LEU A 54 0.79 -6.99 -1.68
C LEU A 54 1.84 -7.06 -2.80
N ARG A 55 3.10 -6.74 -2.50
CA ARG A 55 4.17 -6.70 -3.51
C ARG A 55 4.77 -8.06 -3.81
N HIS A 56 4.88 -8.96 -2.84
CA HIS A 56 5.61 -10.23 -2.96
C HIS A 56 5.32 -11.08 -4.21
N PRO A 57 4.07 -11.20 -4.72
CA PRO A 57 3.79 -12.05 -5.89
C PRO A 57 4.34 -11.46 -7.20
N TYR A 58 4.74 -10.19 -7.18
CA TYR A 58 5.09 -9.42 -8.37
C TYR A 58 6.49 -8.84 -8.32
N LYS A 59 7.08 -8.73 -7.12
CA LYS A 59 8.44 -8.27 -6.87
C LYS A 59 8.88 -8.77 -5.50
N GLY A 60 10.14 -9.16 -5.35
CA GLY A 60 10.75 -9.49 -4.06
C GLY A 60 10.45 -10.91 -3.53
N GLY A 61 9.33 -11.53 -3.90
CA GLY A 61 9.04 -12.93 -3.53
C GLY A 61 9.15 -13.16 -2.02
N LYS A 62 9.80 -14.26 -1.62
CA LYS A 62 10.00 -14.62 -0.20
C LYS A 62 10.67 -13.52 0.62
N GLU A 63 11.59 -12.75 0.04
CA GLU A 63 12.32 -11.70 0.76
C GLU A 63 11.37 -10.59 1.27
N ASP A 64 10.33 -10.25 0.51
CA ASP A 64 9.32 -9.30 0.95
C ASP A 64 8.49 -9.86 2.13
N LEU A 65 8.24 -11.18 2.16
CA LEU A 65 7.56 -11.81 3.29
C LEU A 65 8.42 -11.80 4.56
N GLU A 66 9.73 -12.03 4.45
CA GLU A 66 10.64 -11.90 5.60
C GLU A 66 10.73 -10.45 6.10
N LYS A 67 10.71 -9.46 5.19
CA LYS A 67 10.59 -8.04 5.59
C LYS A 67 9.28 -7.76 6.32
N ALA A 68 8.16 -8.34 5.86
CA ALA A 68 6.88 -8.19 6.54
C ALA A 68 6.91 -8.76 7.97
N LYS A 69 7.52 -9.94 8.18
CA LYS A 69 7.72 -10.50 9.52
C LYS A 69 8.53 -9.58 10.42
N HIS A 70 9.64 -9.03 9.91
CA HIS A 70 10.45 -8.10 10.69
C HIS A 70 9.66 -6.88 11.18
N PHE A 71 8.75 -6.34 10.37
CA PHE A 71 7.86 -5.25 10.81
C PHE A 71 6.80 -5.72 11.82
N ILE A 72 6.38 -6.98 11.80
CA ILE A 72 5.54 -7.55 12.86
C ILE A 72 6.34 -7.61 14.17
N ASP A 73 7.60 -8.04 14.13
CA ASP A 73 8.46 -8.06 15.32
C ASP A 73 8.62 -6.65 15.92
N MET A 74 8.74 -5.62 15.09
CA MET A 74 8.77 -4.22 15.55
C MET A 74 7.48 -3.79 16.25
N ILE A 75 6.30 -4.23 15.79
CA ILE A 75 5.03 -3.92 16.44
C ILE A 75 4.95 -4.62 17.80
N ILE A 76 5.39 -5.88 17.86
CA ILE A 76 5.46 -6.64 19.12
C ILE A 76 6.35 -5.92 20.14
N GLU A 77 7.53 -5.45 19.72
CA GLU A 77 8.44 -4.70 20.58
C GLU A 77 7.87 -3.34 21.01
N ARG A 78 7.16 -2.64 20.13
CA ARG A 78 6.60 -1.30 20.40
C ARG A 78 5.41 -1.34 21.37
N ASP A 79 4.51 -2.31 21.20
CA ASP A 79 3.19 -2.28 21.81
C ASP A 79 3.01 -3.28 22.97
N TYR A 80 3.86 -4.31 23.03
CA TYR A 80 3.68 -5.45 23.95
C TYR A 80 4.91 -5.77 24.79
N LYS A 81 5.96 -4.95 24.71
CA LYS A 81 7.14 -4.99 25.56
C LYS A 81 7.37 -3.61 26.17
#